data_AF-A0A1M4TUW3-F1
#
_entry.id   AF-A0A1M4TUW3-F1
#
_cell.length_a   1.000
_cell.length_b   1.000
_cell.length_c   1.000
_cell.angle_alpha   90.00
_cell.angle_beta   90.00
_cell.angle_gamma   90.00
#
_symmetry.space_group_name_H-M   'P 1'
#
loop_
_entity.id
_entity.type
_entity.pdbx_description
1 polymer ?
#
loop_
_entity_poly.entity_id
_entity_poly.type
_entity_poly.pdbx_seq_one_letter_code
_entity_poly.pdbx_strand_id
1 'polypeptide(L)'
;MITEIKTLLANNGYKVVEFDRLLNNACSVREIKGSITPLTSNRYRIFHQFQIIYKTSKTNLKDITINIAKLIYSNFDEIENIEYSIDDENNISVIEFVIPETI
;
A
#
# COMPACT_ATOMS: atom_id res chain seq x y z
N MET A 1 -7.59 -5.69 -3.93
CA MET A 1 -6.61 -4.75 -3.35
C MET A 1 -5.95 -3.79 -4.35
N ILE A 2 -4.93 -4.16 -5.15
CA ILE A 2 -4.21 -3.18 -6.02
C ILE A 2 -5.19 -2.35 -6.86
N THR A 3 -6.17 -2.99 -7.50
CA THR A 3 -7.19 -2.30 -8.31
C THR A 3 -7.99 -1.27 -7.51
N GLU A 4 -8.38 -1.57 -6.27
CA GLU A 4 -9.16 -0.65 -5.43
C GLU A 4 -8.31 0.53 -4.97
N ILE A 5 -7.03 0.30 -4.65
CA ILE A 5 -6.08 1.38 -4.35
C ILE A 5 -5.94 2.29 -5.58
N LYS A 6 -5.79 1.72 -6.79
CA LYS A 6 -5.73 2.50 -8.03
C LYS A 6 -7.02 3.30 -8.26
N THR A 7 -8.18 2.72 -8.02
CA THR A 7 -9.47 3.44 -8.12
C THR A 7 -9.57 4.57 -7.10
N LEU A 8 -9.16 4.35 -5.85
CA LEU A 8 -9.14 5.39 -4.81
C LEU A 8 -8.22 6.55 -5.22
N LEU A 9 -7.02 6.24 -5.72
CA LEU A 9 -6.09 7.25 -6.23
C LEU A 9 -6.69 8.03 -7.42
N ALA A 10 -7.30 7.35 -8.38
CA ALA A 10 -7.97 8.00 -9.51
C ALA A 10 -9.11 8.92 -9.07
N ASN A 11 -9.92 8.50 -8.09
CA ASN A 11 -11.00 9.31 -7.52
C ASN A 11 -10.50 10.55 -6.77
N ASN A 12 -9.27 10.51 -6.25
CA ASN A 12 -8.57 11.67 -5.69
C ASN A 12 -7.82 12.48 -6.77
N GLY A 13 -8.10 12.21 -8.04
CA GLY A 13 -7.61 12.91 -9.22
C GLY A 13 -6.15 12.62 -9.57
N TYR A 14 -5.58 11.52 -9.08
CA TYR A 14 -4.25 11.09 -9.51
C TYR A 14 -4.35 10.34 -10.83
N LYS A 15 -3.46 10.64 -11.78
CA LYS A 15 -3.28 9.79 -12.97
C LYS A 15 -2.50 8.56 -12.56
N VAL A 16 -3.17 7.40 -12.52
CA VAL A 16 -2.52 6.16 -12.10
C VAL A 16 -1.95 5.42 -13.32
N VAL A 17 -0.67 5.07 -13.26
CA VAL A 17 0.01 4.30 -14.29
C VAL A 17 0.57 3.00 -13.73
N GLU A 18 0.95 2.09 -14.61
CA GLU A 18 1.65 0.88 -14.21
C GLU A 18 3.01 1.22 -13.59
N PHE A 19 3.38 0.42 -12.59
CA PHE A 19 4.72 0.44 -12.04
C PHE A 19 5.72 0.19 -13.17
N ASP A 20 6.90 0.83 -13.12
CA ASP A 20 7.94 0.82 -14.18
C ASP A 20 7.70 1.71 -15.42
N ARG A 21 6.56 2.40 -15.53
CA ARG A 21 6.39 3.45 -16.55
C ARG A 21 6.97 4.78 -16.07
N LEU A 22 7.50 5.58 -16.99
CA LEU A 22 7.96 6.94 -16.72
C LEU A 22 6.83 7.75 -16.05
N LEU A 23 6.99 8.04 -14.76
CA LEU A 23 6.06 8.84 -13.99
C LEU A 23 6.21 10.31 -14.43
N ASN A 24 5.26 10.78 -15.23
CA ASN A 24 5.14 12.20 -15.59
C ASN A 24 3.75 12.70 -15.17
N ASN A 25 3.70 13.48 -14.08
CA ASN A 25 2.48 13.93 -13.42
C ASN A 25 1.50 12.79 -13.11
N ALA A 26 2.01 11.69 -12.56
CA ALA A 26 1.29 10.44 -12.34
C ALA A 26 1.70 9.80 -11.02
N CYS A 27 0.97 8.78 -10.58
CA CYS A 27 1.38 7.89 -9.51
C CYS A 27 1.34 6.42 -9.97
N SER A 28 2.11 5.58 -9.29
CA SER A 28 2.08 4.13 -9.46
C SER A 28 1.96 3.44 -8.11
N VAL A 29 1.41 2.23 -8.12
CA VAL A 29 1.26 1.38 -6.95
C VAL A 29 1.86 0.01 -7.29
N ARG A 30 2.67 -0.53 -6.39
CA ARG A 30 3.07 -1.94 -6.41
C ARG A 30 2.77 -2.62 -5.09
N GLU A 31 2.56 -3.92 -5.15
CA GLU A 31 2.49 -4.80 -3.99
C GLU A 31 3.76 -5.64 -3.92
N ILE A 32 4.32 -5.76 -2.72
CA ILE A 32 5.42 -6.65 -2.39
C ILE A 32 4.87 -7.63 -1.36
N LYS A 33 5.02 -8.93 -1.61
CA LYS A 33 4.60 -9.99 -0.69
C LYS A 33 5.80 -10.78 -0.23
N GLY A 34 5.78 -11.25 1.00
CA GLY A 34 6.79 -12.13 1.56
C GLY A 34 6.23 -13.00 2.67
N SER A 35 6.83 -14.16 2.88
CA SER A 35 6.50 -15.04 3.98
C SER A 35 7.38 -14.75 5.19
N ILE A 36 6.76 -14.59 6.36
CA ILE A 36 7.45 -14.52 7.64
C ILE A 36 7.28 -15.89 8.30
N THR A 37 8.36 -16.67 8.35
CA THR A 37 8.37 -17.94 9.08
C THR A 37 8.34 -17.64 10.58
N PRO A 38 7.35 -18.10 11.34
CA PRO A 38 7.34 -17.89 12.78
C PRO A 38 8.43 -18.73 13.43
N LEU A 39 9.13 -18.14 14.39
CA LEU A 39 10.08 -18.89 15.23
C LEU A 39 9.37 -19.83 16.23
N THR A 40 8.08 -19.62 16.51
CA THR A 40 7.37 -20.26 17.63
C THR A 40 5.89 -20.65 17.37
N SER A 41 5.34 -20.40 16.18
CA SER A 41 3.92 -20.64 15.84
C SER A 41 3.79 -21.52 14.61
N ASN A 42 2.77 -22.39 14.58
CA ASN A 42 2.43 -23.22 13.42
C ASN A 42 1.64 -22.45 12.33
N ARG A 43 1.40 -21.15 12.50
CA ARG A 43 0.69 -20.31 11.52
C ARG A 43 1.69 -19.52 10.68
N TYR A 44 1.69 -19.70 9.37
CA TYR A 44 2.50 -18.87 8.49
C TYR A 44 1.97 -17.43 8.51
N ARG A 45 2.85 -16.44 8.39
CA ARG A 45 2.45 -15.05 8.25
C ARG A 45 2.84 -14.58 6.86
N ILE A 46 1.94 -13.89 6.18
CA ILE A 46 2.28 -13.17 4.96
C ILE A 46 2.35 -11.69 5.29
N PHE A 47 3.51 -11.12 5.01
CA PHE A 47 3.70 -9.68 4.95
C PHE A 47 3.26 -9.20 3.57
N HIS A 48 2.50 -8.11 3.56
CA HIS A 48 2.10 -7.35 2.39
C HIS A 48 2.59 -5.92 2.55
N GLN A 49 3.22 -5.38 1.52
CA GLN A 49 3.58 -3.98 1.44
C GLN A 49 3.06 -3.37 0.15
N PHE A 50 2.23 -2.35 0.27
CA PHE A 50 1.90 -1.46 -0.84
C PHE A 50 2.84 -0.27 -0.84
N GLN A 51 3.59 -0.10 -1.93
CA GLN A 51 4.37 1.09 -2.16
C GLN A 51 3.70 1.93 -3.25
N ILE A 52 3.44 3.19 -2.93
CA ILE A 52 2.87 4.18 -3.82
C ILE A 52 3.91 5.27 -4.06
N ILE A 53 4.22 5.51 -5.33
CA ILE A 53 5.14 6.58 -5.74
C ILE A 53 4.33 7.66 -6.44
N TYR A 54 4.44 8.89 -5.97
CA TYR A 54 3.76 10.04 -6.53
C TYR A 54 4.78 10.93 -7.22
N LYS A 55 4.55 11.27 -8.48
CA LYS A 55 5.33 12.30 -9.17
C LYS A 55 4.38 13.36 -9.66
N THR A 56 3.78 14.08 -8.69
CA THR A 56 2.77 15.10 -8.91
C THR A 56 2.96 16.24 -7.91
N SER A 57 2.41 17.42 -8.21
CA SER A 57 2.44 18.59 -7.32
C SER A 57 1.41 18.54 -6.18
N LYS A 58 0.63 17.46 -6.06
CA LYS A 58 -0.41 17.32 -5.04
C LYS A 58 0.21 17.05 -3.67
N THR A 59 -0.22 17.81 -2.67
CA THR A 59 0.39 17.88 -1.34
C THR A 59 -0.31 17.07 -0.25
N ASN A 60 -1.38 16.32 -0.58
CA ASN A 60 -2.16 15.58 0.41
C ASN A 60 -1.78 14.09 0.50
N LEU A 61 -0.48 13.80 0.61
CA LEU A 61 0.03 12.42 0.70
C LEU A 61 -0.38 11.74 2.02
N LYS A 62 -0.60 12.52 3.08
CA LYS A 62 -1.02 11.99 4.37
C LYS A 62 -2.45 11.46 4.37
N ASP A 63 -3.42 12.27 3.96
CA ASP A 63 -4.82 11.82 3.99
C ASP A 63 -5.05 10.69 3.00
N ILE A 64 -4.40 10.72 1.82
CA ILE A 64 -4.52 9.64 0.85
C ILE A 64 -3.95 8.33 1.38
N THR A 65 -2.79 8.37 2.06
CA THR A 65 -2.18 7.18 2.67
C THR A 65 -3.06 6.59 3.76
N ILE A 66 -3.63 7.45 4.62
CA ILE A 66 -4.57 7.02 5.66
C ILE A 66 -5.83 6.38 5.04
N ASN A 67 -6.36 6.96 3.96
CA ASN A 67 -7.52 6.40 3.28
C ASN A 67 -7.21 5.04 2.63
N ILE A 68 -6.01 4.85 2.09
CA ILE A 68 -5.57 3.55 1.58
C ILE A 68 -5.41 2.54 2.73
N ALA A 69 -4.83 2.92 3.86
CA ALA A 69 -4.72 2.05 5.02
C ALA A 69 -6.10 1.62 5.56
N LYS A 70 -7.07 2.54 5.61
CA LYS A 70 -8.47 2.23 5.94
C LYS A 70 -9.12 1.26 4.96
N LEU A 71 -8.88 1.45 3.65
CA LEU A 71 -9.35 0.55 2.61
C LEU A 71 -8.78 -0.86 2.77
N ILE A 72 -7.49 -0.97 3.12
CA ILE A 72 -6.84 -2.26 3.40
C ILE A 72 -7.52 -2.92 4.60
N TYR A 73 -7.66 -2.19 5.72
CA TYR A 73 -8.34 -2.69 6.91
C TYR A 73 -9.76 -3.21 6.64
N SER A 74 -10.54 -2.55 5.78
CA SER A 74 -11.90 -2.98 5.49
C SER A 74 -12.01 -4.21 4.59
N ASN A 75 -10.91 -4.66 3.98
CA ASN A 75 -10.89 -5.75 3.00
C ASN A 75 -10.25 -7.05 3.53
N PHE A 76 -9.69 -7.05 4.73
CA PHE A 76 -9.12 -8.23 5.35
C PHE A 76 -9.76 -8.45 6.72
N ASP A 77 -10.25 -9.68 6.94
CA ASP A 77 -10.92 -10.06 8.18
C ASP A 77 -9.96 -10.08 9.38
N GLU A 78 -8.69 -10.43 9.14
CA GLU A 78 -7.64 -10.46 10.15
C GLU A 78 -6.39 -9.71 9.66
N ILE A 79 -5.99 -8.68 10.40
CA ILE A 79 -4.70 -7.99 10.24
C ILE A 79 -4.04 -7.93 11.62
N GLU A 80 -2.85 -8.51 11.77
CA GLU A 80 -2.10 -8.50 13.05
C GLU A 80 -1.46 -7.13 13.31
N ASN A 81 -0.91 -6.52 12.26
CA ASN A 81 -0.27 -5.21 12.32
C ASN A 81 -0.50 -4.48 10.99
N ILE A 82 -0.69 -3.15 11.06
CA ILE A 82 -0.53 -2.26 9.92
C ILE A 82 0.36 -1.11 10.34
N GLU A 83 1.29 -0.76 9.47
CA GLU A 83 2.12 0.42 9.63
C GLU A 83 2.12 1.19 8.31
N TYR A 84 2.25 2.50 8.40
CA TYR A 84 2.43 3.32 7.21
C TYR A 84 3.47 4.39 7.45
N SER A 85 4.25 4.67 6.41
CA SER A 85 5.25 5.73 6.39
C SER A 85 5.09 6.57 5.13
N ILE A 86 5.43 7.84 5.26
CA ILE A 86 5.34 8.81 4.17
C ILE A 86 6.68 9.52 4.12
N ASP A 87 7.27 9.52 2.93
CA ASP A 87 8.44 10.29 2.58
C ASP A 87 7.99 11.41 1.66
N ASP A 88 7.77 12.60 2.23
CA ASP A 88 7.30 13.77 1.50
C ASP A 88 8.36 14.31 0.52
N GLU A 89 9.65 14.12 0.81
CA GLU A 89 10.75 14.58 -0.04
C GLU A 89 10.79 13.78 -1.34
N ASN A 90 10.67 12.46 -1.23
CA ASN A 90 10.66 11.55 -2.37
C ASN A 90 9.25 11.30 -2.94
N ASN A 91 8.22 11.87 -2.31
CA ASN A 91 6.81 11.66 -2.65
C ASN A 91 6.46 10.16 -2.71
N ILE A 92 6.77 9.44 -1.63
CA ILE A 92 6.52 8.01 -1.51
C ILE A 92 5.64 7.76 -0.29
N SER A 93 4.67 6.87 -0.43
CA SER A 93 3.94 6.29 0.70
C SER A 93 4.13 4.79 0.71
N VAL A 94 4.39 4.24 1.89
CA VAL A 94 4.52 2.80 2.09
C VAL A 94 3.50 2.40 3.15
N ILE A 95 2.74 1.35 2.87
CA ILE A 95 1.79 0.76 3.80
C ILE A 95 2.12 -0.71 3.89
N GLU A 96 2.45 -1.17 5.08
CA GLU A 96 2.85 -2.54 5.38
C GLU A 96 1.85 -3.16 6.35
N PHE A 97 1.47 -4.41 6.12
CA PHE A 97 0.61 -5.16 7.02
C PHE A 97 0.90 -6.64 6.99
N VAL A 98 0.52 -7.33 8.06
CA VAL A 98 0.71 -8.76 8.23
C VAL A 98 -0.63 -9.46 8.40
N ILE A 99 -0.85 -10.50 7.60
CA ILE A 99 -2.01 -11.38 7.68
C ILE A 99 -1.53 -12.76 8.12
N PRO A 100 -2.20 -13.39 9.11
CA PRO A 100 -1.98 -14.79 9.41
C PRO A 100 -2.58 -15.66 8.32
N GLU A 101 -1.80 -16.55 7.73
CA GLU A 101 -2.32 -17.64 6.91
C GLU A 101 -2.42 -18.92 7.75
N THR A 102 -3.64 -19.48 7.77
CA THR A 102 -3.88 -20.83 8.23
C THR A 102 -3.81 -21.77 7.03
N ILE A 103 -2.97 -22.80 7.13
CA ILE A 103 -2.90 -23.88 6.13
C ILE A 103 -4.17 -24.74 6.19
#